data_AF-A0A3P7PX37-F1
#
_entry.id   AF-A0A3P7PX37-F1
#
_cell.length_a   1.000
_cell.length_b   1.000
_cell.length_c   1.000
_cell.angle_alpha   90.00
_cell.angle_beta   90.00
_cell.angle_gamma   90.00
#
_symmetry.space_group_name_H-M   'P 1'
#
loop_
_entity.id
_entity.type
_entity.pdbx_description
1 polymer ?
#
loop_
_entity_poly.entity_id
_entity_poly.type
_entity_poly.pdbx_seq_one_letter_code
_entity_poly.pdbx_strand_id
1 'polypeptide(L)'
;MIAEPEIFISPETWKAYAESFGEVFQSTWGGCSLELVQQPELQHRARYLTEGSRGPIKNRTNDGHPRIKLRGWNGPALLQVFVANDSGEPKLNMFYQVCLVATKSNRGCTEKTIGHTTVVQVPFHPDTGEDRTLDVDCVGLVKMRNSDVERRLSMMMSEGSENASSHRADANSEDADMKEVPTQHSPTVRSVGTADGVNENNRKSVKPKSSSARLVYRVLLLSPQKLEGV
;
A
#
# COMPACT_ATOMS: atom_id res chain seq x y z
N MET A 1 17.33 -7.58 33.02
CA MET A 1 16.36 -7.05 32.04
C MET A 1 17.18 -6.33 30.98
N ILE A 2 17.45 -6.99 29.86
CA ILE A 2 18.14 -6.34 28.74
C ILE A 2 17.03 -5.62 27.96
N ALA A 3 17.14 -4.30 27.81
CA ALA A 3 16.20 -3.53 27.02
C ALA A 3 16.23 -4.06 25.58
N GLU A 4 15.07 -4.38 25.00
CA GLU A 4 14.99 -4.69 23.58
C GLU A 4 15.52 -3.48 22.81
N PRO A 5 16.47 -3.64 21.87
CA PRO A 5 16.97 -2.51 21.12
C PRO A 5 15.83 -1.95 20.28
N GLU A 6 15.35 -0.75 20.63
CA GLU A 6 14.41 -0.03 19.78
C GLU A 6 15.09 0.21 18.43
N ILE A 7 14.46 -0.29 17.38
CA ILE A 7 14.83 0.01 16.01
C ILE A 7 14.60 1.51 15.79
N PHE A 8 15.67 2.29 15.84
CA PHE A 8 15.62 3.73 15.59
C PHE A 8 15.99 4.02 14.14
N ILE A 9 15.03 4.52 13.37
CA ILE A 9 15.21 5.01 12.00
C ILE A 9 14.96 6.52 12.03
N SER A 10 15.89 7.32 11.50
CA SER A 10 15.71 8.76 11.49
C SER A 10 14.46 9.16 10.68
N PRO A 11 13.75 10.23 11.03
CA PRO A 11 12.58 10.69 10.28
C PRO A 11 12.86 10.94 8.79
N GLU A 12 14.04 11.45 8.45
CA GLU A 12 14.47 11.73 7.07
C GLU A 12 14.69 10.42 6.31
N THR A 13 15.36 9.45 6.94
CA THR A 13 15.58 8.11 6.36
C THR A 13 14.25 7.40 6.13
N TRP A 14 13.32 7.50 7.09
CA TRP A 14 11.99 6.95 6.95
C TRP A 14 11.19 7.61 5.83
N LYS A 15 11.27 8.95 5.71
CA LYS A 15 10.60 9.70 4.65
C LYS A 15 11.09 9.26 3.27
N ALA A 16 12.41 9.22 3.06
CA ALA A 16 13.00 8.77 1.81
C ALA A 16 12.58 7.32 1.47
N TYR A 17 12.56 6.44 2.48
CA TYR A 17 12.08 5.08 2.30
C TYR A 17 10.58 5.00 1.93
N ALA A 18 9.73 5.81 2.58
CA ALA A 18 8.30 5.83 2.30
C ALA A 18 8.01 6.29 0.86
N GLU A 19 8.81 7.23 0.33
CA GLU A 19 8.74 7.69 -1.05
C GLU A 19 9.16 6.60 -2.06
N SER A 20 10.16 5.78 -1.72
CA SER A 20 10.60 4.65 -2.56
C SER A 20 9.91 3.32 -2.24
N PHE A 21 8.88 3.31 -1.39
CA PHE A 21 8.27 2.07 -0.89
C PHE A 21 7.76 1.14 -2.01
N GLY A 22 7.29 1.71 -3.12
CA GLY A 22 6.78 0.96 -4.28
C GLY A 22 7.86 0.28 -5.13
N GLU A 23 9.14 0.54 -4.89
CA GLU A 23 10.23 -0.03 -5.68
C GLU A 23 10.44 -1.53 -5.41
N VAL A 24 10.89 -2.24 -6.43
CA VAL A 24 11.15 -3.69 -6.35
C VAL A 24 12.52 -3.92 -5.73
N PHE A 25 12.55 -4.74 -4.68
CA PHE A 25 13.79 -5.09 -4.00
C PHE A 25 14.23 -6.46 -4.49
N GLN A 26 15.52 -6.62 -4.75
CA GLN A 26 16.11 -7.93 -5.05
C GLN A 26 16.13 -8.75 -3.77
N SER A 27 15.94 -10.07 -3.86
CA SER A 27 16.01 -10.96 -2.70
C SER A 27 17.44 -11.14 -2.14
N THR A 28 18.42 -10.41 -2.69
CA THR A 28 19.82 -10.45 -2.30
C THR A 28 20.43 -9.06 -2.38
N TRP A 29 21.25 -8.71 -1.40
CA TRP A 29 21.99 -7.45 -1.37
C TRP A 29 23.23 -7.60 -0.49
N GLY A 30 24.40 -7.16 -0.96
CA GLY A 30 25.60 -7.07 -0.11
C GLY A 30 26.01 -8.37 0.61
N GLY A 31 25.81 -9.55 -0.02
CA GLY A 31 26.06 -10.86 0.60
C GLY A 31 24.93 -11.35 1.53
N CYS A 32 23.90 -10.54 1.73
CA CYS A 32 22.68 -10.92 2.41
C CYS A 32 21.69 -11.55 1.42
N SER A 33 20.84 -12.46 1.91
CA SER A 33 19.76 -13.05 1.12
C SER A 33 18.51 -13.30 1.95
N LEU A 34 17.34 -13.09 1.34
CA LEU A 34 16.04 -13.41 1.90
C LEU A 34 15.45 -14.63 1.19
N GLU A 35 15.03 -15.63 1.98
CA GLU A 35 14.45 -16.88 1.49
C GLU A 35 13.10 -17.15 2.15
N LEU A 36 12.07 -17.49 1.35
CA LEU A 36 10.77 -17.94 1.85
C LEU A 36 10.78 -19.48 1.98
N VAL A 37 11.22 -19.96 3.15
CA VAL A 37 11.44 -21.39 3.47
C VAL A 37 10.13 -22.16 3.55
N GLN A 38 9.08 -21.58 4.14
CA GLN A 38 7.74 -22.16 4.11
C GLN A 38 6.77 -21.20 3.43
N GLN A 39 6.15 -21.69 2.35
CA GLN A 39 5.21 -20.92 1.56
C GLN A 39 3.87 -20.75 2.29
N PRO A 40 3.19 -19.59 2.12
CA PRO A 40 1.83 -19.44 2.60
C PRO A 40 0.88 -20.41 1.91
N GLU A 41 -0.23 -20.69 2.58
CA GLU A 41 -1.37 -21.41 2.03
C GLU A 41 -1.85 -20.77 0.73
N LEU A 42 -2.32 -21.61 -0.20
CA LEU A 42 -2.76 -21.14 -1.53
C LEU A 42 -4.05 -20.32 -1.46
N GLN A 43 -4.88 -20.56 -0.44
CA GLN A 43 -6.16 -19.91 -0.27
C GLN A 43 -6.34 -19.51 1.18
N HIS A 44 -6.29 -18.20 1.43
CA HIS A 44 -6.66 -17.62 2.71
C HIS A 44 -7.94 -16.80 2.55
N ARG A 45 -8.91 -16.95 3.46
CA ARG A 45 -10.18 -16.22 3.39
C ARG A 45 -10.03 -14.85 4.06
N ALA A 46 -9.79 -13.81 3.25
CA ALA A 46 -9.83 -12.43 3.72
C ALA A 46 -11.19 -12.06 4.35
N ARG A 47 -11.18 -11.14 5.31
CA ARG A 47 -12.37 -10.63 6.01
C ARG A 47 -12.53 -9.12 5.80
N TYR A 48 -13.77 -8.63 5.83
CA TYR A 48 -13.98 -7.18 5.90
C TYR A 48 -13.64 -6.65 7.31
N LEU A 49 -13.35 -5.35 7.41
CA LEU A 49 -13.05 -4.71 8.70
C LEU A 49 -14.19 -4.84 9.73
N THR A 50 -15.44 -4.96 9.29
CA THR A 50 -16.62 -5.13 10.16
C THR A 50 -16.90 -6.57 10.55
N GLU A 51 -16.17 -7.54 10.01
CA GLU A 51 -16.32 -8.96 10.35
C GLU A 51 -15.36 -9.35 11.49
N GLY A 52 -15.54 -10.55 12.04
CA GLY A 52 -14.77 -11.08 13.17
C GLY A 52 -13.26 -11.27 12.93
N SER A 53 -12.65 -12.18 13.70
CA SER A 53 -11.20 -12.45 13.64
C SER A 53 -10.71 -12.74 12.22
N ARG A 54 -9.58 -12.13 11.83
CA ARG A 54 -8.97 -12.32 10.50
C ARG A 54 -8.05 -13.53 10.43
N GLY A 55 -7.68 -14.11 11.57
CA GLY A 55 -6.84 -15.30 11.67
C GLY A 55 -5.43 -15.11 11.08
N PRO A 56 -4.41 -15.77 11.63
CA PRO A 56 -3.10 -15.76 11.00
C PRO A 56 -3.08 -16.66 9.76
N ILE A 57 -2.38 -16.22 8.73
CA ILE A 57 -2.16 -16.98 7.50
C ILE A 57 -1.33 -18.24 7.84
N LYS A 58 -1.74 -19.38 7.27
CA LYS A 58 -1.07 -20.67 7.47
C LYS A 58 -0.07 -20.97 6.38
N ASN A 59 0.80 -21.94 6.62
CA ASN A 59 1.63 -22.53 5.57
C ASN A 59 0.82 -23.52 4.72
N ARG A 60 1.39 -23.97 3.60
CA ARG A 60 0.71 -24.92 2.68
C ARG A 60 0.33 -26.25 3.33
N THR A 61 1.10 -26.70 4.30
CA THR A 61 0.87 -27.95 5.05
C THR A 61 -0.17 -27.81 6.16
N ASN A 62 -0.63 -26.58 6.44
CA ASN A 62 -1.60 -26.26 7.50
C ASN A 62 -1.17 -26.66 8.92
N ASP A 63 0.12 -26.91 9.14
CA ASP A 63 0.71 -27.29 10.42
C ASP A 63 1.51 -26.15 11.08
N GLY A 64 1.60 -25.00 10.40
CA GLY A 64 2.37 -23.85 10.87
C GLY A 64 2.04 -22.58 10.10
N HIS A 65 3.06 -21.74 9.94
CA HIS A 65 2.96 -20.40 9.37
C HIS A 65 4.00 -20.21 8.27
N PRO A 66 3.81 -19.23 7.36
CA PRO A 66 4.86 -18.88 6.41
C PRO A 66 6.16 -18.59 7.15
N ARG A 67 7.27 -19.13 6.67
CA ARG A 67 8.57 -19.00 7.33
C ARG A 67 9.55 -18.34 6.40
N ILE A 68 10.15 -17.27 6.87
CA ILE A 68 11.22 -16.58 6.16
C ILE A 68 12.57 -16.84 6.82
N LYS A 69 13.63 -16.67 6.06
CA LYS A 69 15.01 -16.81 6.51
C LYS A 69 15.85 -15.69 5.94
N LEU A 70 16.49 -14.94 6.84
CA LEU A 70 17.48 -13.92 6.50
C LEU A 70 18.87 -14.52 6.73
N ARG A 71 19.75 -14.39 5.73
CA ARG A 71 21.15 -14.83 5.80
C ARG A 71 22.09 -13.67 5.52
N GLY A 72 23.31 -13.75 6.04
CA GLY A 72 24.38 -12.78 5.77
C GLY A 72 24.25 -11.45 6.52
N TRP A 73 23.24 -11.28 7.38
CA TRP A 73 23.02 -10.06 8.16
C TRP A 73 22.96 -10.33 9.66
N ASN A 74 23.90 -9.73 10.40
CA ASN A 74 24.00 -9.86 11.86
C ASN A 74 23.41 -8.66 12.63
N GLY A 75 23.17 -7.53 11.95
CA GLY A 75 22.61 -6.32 12.55
C GLY A 75 21.11 -6.40 12.81
N PRO A 76 20.48 -5.32 13.33
CA PRO A 76 19.03 -5.25 13.44
C PRO A 76 18.38 -5.33 12.06
N ALA A 77 17.25 -6.03 11.95
CA ALA A 77 16.49 -6.13 10.71
C ALA A 77 14.99 -6.15 10.99
N LEU A 78 14.20 -5.69 10.02
CA LEU A 78 12.76 -5.56 10.14
C LEU A 78 12.08 -6.18 8.92
N LEU A 79 11.39 -7.30 9.12
CA LEU A 79 10.49 -7.84 8.11
C LEU A 79 9.30 -6.88 7.92
N GLN A 80 8.90 -6.69 6.69
CA GLN A 80 7.69 -6.05 6.26
C GLN A 80 6.88 -7.00 5.39
N VAL A 81 5.61 -7.16 5.75
CA VAL A 81 4.64 -7.95 5.00
C VAL A 81 3.54 -7.03 4.52
N PHE A 82 3.22 -7.08 3.23
CA PHE A 82 2.16 -6.30 2.61
C PHE A 82 1.58 -7.04 1.40
N VAL A 83 0.52 -6.49 0.79
CA VAL A 83 -0.16 -7.12 -0.34
C VAL A 83 0.14 -6.38 -1.64
N ALA A 84 0.55 -7.13 -2.67
CA ALA A 84 0.70 -6.64 -4.03
C ALA A 84 -0.19 -7.44 -4.99
N ASN A 85 -0.30 -6.96 -6.22
CA ASN A 85 -0.93 -7.69 -7.30
C ASN A 85 -0.05 -8.90 -7.71
N ASP A 86 -0.71 -9.98 -8.12
CA ASP A 86 -0.08 -11.27 -8.42
C ASP A 86 0.74 -11.27 -9.72
N SER A 87 0.29 -10.52 -10.73
CA SER A 87 0.90 -10.49 -12.06
C SER A 87 1.68 -9.21 -12.33
N GLY A 88 2.92 -9.36 -12.82
CA GLY A 88 3.82 -8.27 -13.22
C GLY A 88 4.65 -7.71 -12.06
N GLU A 89 5.17 -6.50 -12.23
CA GLU A 89 5.85 -5.78 -11.16
C GLU A 89 4.92 -5.62 -9.94
N PRO A 90 5.43 -5.77 -8.71
CA PRO A 90 4.63 -5.66 -7.49
C PRO A 90 4.05 -4.24 -7.35
N LYS A 91 2.83 -4.06 -7.87
CA LYS A 91 2.01 -2.89 -7.59
C LYS A 91 1.16 -3.17 -6.36
N LEU A 92 1.06 -2.19 -5.46
CA LEU A 92 0.28 -2.30 -4.23
C LEU A 92 -1.18 -2.65 -4.55
N ASN A 93 -1.75 -3.60 -3.80
CA ASN A 93 -3.11 -4.05 -4.04
C ASN A 93 -4.11 -3.06 -3.43
N MET A 94 -5.14 -2.72 -4.19
CA MET A 94 -6.16 -1.77 -3.74
C MET A 94 -7.33 -2.43 -3.00
N PHE A 95 -7.58 -3.71 -3.24
CA PHE A 95 -8.72 -4.45 -2.70
C PHE A 95 -8.37 -5.27 -1.46
N TYR A 96 -7.10 -5.60 -1.27
CA TYR A 96 -6.63 -6.41 -0.16
C TYR A 96 -5.50 -5.69 0.60
N GLN A 97 -5.54 -5.80 1.91
CA GLN A 97 -4.55 -5.28 2.85
C GLN A 97 -4.16 -6.39 3.81
N VAL A 98 -2.98 -6.28 4.42
CA VAL A 98 -2.66 -7.09 5.59
C VAL A 98 -3.22 -6.44 6.85
N CYS A 99 -3.36 -7.22 7.91
CA CYS A 99 -3.55 -6.70 9.26
C CYS A 99 -2.69 -7.46 10.28
N LEU A 100 -2.30 -6.78 11.35
CA LEU A 100 -1.67 -7.39 12.50
C LEU A 100 -2.69 -8.22 13.28
N VAL A 101 -2.41 -9.51 13.42
CA VAL A 101 -3.16 -10.46 14.24
C VAL A 101 -2.38 -10.63 15.54
N ALA A 102 -3.02 -10.29 16.67
CA ALA A 102 -2.41 -10.48 17.98
C ALA A 102 -2.17 -11.97 18.27
N THR A 103 -0.93 -12.32 18.64
CA THR A 103 -0.55 -13.67 19.08
C THR A 103 0.22 -13.58 20.40
N LYS A 104 0.56 -14.72 21.01
CA LYS A 104 1.35 -14.74 22.25
C LYS A 104 2.83 -14.40 22.00
N SER A 105 3.28 -14.55 20.77
CA SER A 105 4.68 -14.53 20.32
C SER A 105 5.07 -13.24 19.62
N ASN A 106 4.11 -12.40 19.20
CA ASN A 106 4.35 -11.26 18.32
C ASN A 106 4.62 -9.93 19.03
N ARG A 107 5.23 -9.95 20.23
CA ARG A 107 5.66 -8.70 20.91
C ARG A 107 6.60 -7.93 19.97
N GLY A 108 6.45 -6.61 19.93
CA GLY A 108 7.24 -5.73 19.04
C GLY A 108 6.77 -5.69 17.58
N CYS A 109 5.80 -6.51 17.17
CA CYS A 109 5.19 -6.38 15.84
C CYS A 109 4.30 -5.14 15.78
N THR A 110 4.36 -4.42 14.66
CA THR A 110 3.57 -3.19 14.47
C THR A 110 2.83 -3.21 13.14
N GLU A 111 1.68 -2.56 13.11
CA GLU A 111 0.96 -2.26 11.89
C GLU A 111 1.19 -0.79 11.53
N LYS A 112 1.60 -0.51 10.29
CA LYS A 112 1.79 0.85 9.80
C LYS A 112 1.14 1.03 8.44
N THR A 113 0.70 2.24 8.17
CA THR A 113 0.29 2.65 6.83
C THR A 113 1.45 3.37 6.16
N ILE A 114 1.89 2.87 5.01
CA ILE A 114 2.92 3.51 4.17
C ILE A 114 2.29 3.85 2.83
N GLY A 115 2.22 5.15 2.53
CA GLY A 115 1.38 5.68 1.47
C GLY A 115 -0.06 5.26 1.71
N HIS A 116 -0.57 4.39 0.83
CA HIS A 116 -1.92 3.87 0.94
C HIS A 116 -1.96 2.42 1.46
N THR A 117 -0.86 1.66 1.44
CA THR A 117 -0.87 0.25 1.85
C THR A 117 -0.66 0.08 3.35
N THR A 118 -1.30 -0.93 3.93
CA THR A 118 -0.99 -1.40 5.27
C THR A 118 0.20 -2.35 5.19
N VAL A 119 1.13 -2.22 6.14
CA VAL A 119 2.35 -3.01 6.26
C VAL A 119 2.43 -3.53 7.69
N VAL A 120 2.54 -4.84 7.85
CA VAL A 120 2.87 -5.45 9.15
C VAL A 120 4.38 -5.56 9.25
N GLN A 121 4.96 -4.96 10.28
CA GLN A 121 6.39 -5.01 10.55
C GLN A 121 6.69 -6.00 11.68
N VAL A 122 7.66 -6.88 11.46
CA VAL A 122 8.08 -7.91 12.42
C VAL A 122 9.60 -7.82 12.64
N PRO A 123 10.08 -7.50 13.85
CA PRO A 123 11.50 -7.37 14.12
C PRO A 123 12.20 -8.74 14.11
N PHE A 124 13.39 -8.81 13.52
CA PHE A 124 14.29 -9.93 13.71
C PHE A 124 15.04 -9.76 15.03
N HIS A 125 14.94 -10.77 15.90
CA HIS A 125 15.64 -10.74 17.17
C HIS A 125 17.10 -11.16 16.99
N PRO A 126 18.07 -10.43 17.59
CA PRO A 126 19.48 -10.64 17.34
C PRO A 126 19.99 -12.04 17.68
N ASP A 127 19.35 -12.69 18.66
CA ASP A 127 19.81 -13.92 19.31
C ASP A 127 19.54 -15.21 18.50
N THR A 128 19.07 -15.10 17.26
CA THR A 128 18.59 -16.25 16.47
C THR A 128 19.66 -17.02 15.66
N GLY A 129 20.95 -16.85 15.96
CA GLY A 129 22.06 -17.54 15.26
C GLY A 129 22.37 -16.96 13.86
N GLU A 130 23.26 -17.62 13.10
CA GLU A 130 23.67 -17.19 11.73
C GLU A 130 22.51 -17.23 10.72
N ASP A 131 21.55 -18.12 10.96
CA ASP A 131 20.44 -18.43 10.08
C ASP A 131 19.13 -17.93 10.73
N ARG A 132 18.93 -16.61 10.70
CA ARG A 132 17.80 -15.95 11.36
C ARG A 132 16.47 -16.28 10.68
N THR A 133 15.77 -17.28 11.20
CA THR A 133 14.45 -17.70 10.73
C THR A 133 13.32 -17.08 11.54
N LEU A 134 12.23 -16.72 10.87
CA LEU A 134 11.05 -16.15 11.50
C LEU A 134 9.77 -16.79 10.94
N ASP A 135 8.91 -17.26 11.84
CA ASP A 135 7.54 -17.66 11.53
C ASP A 135 6.62 -16.42 11.52
N VAL A 136 5.90 -16.23 10.41
CA VAL A 136 5.00 -15.10 10.20
C VAL A 136 3.60 -15.46 10.71
N ASP A 137 3.47 -15.55 12.04
CA ASP A 137 2.24 -15.95 12.73
C ASP A 137 1.27 -14.79 13.02
N CYS A 138 1.65 -13.56 12.68
CA CYS A 138 0.97 -12.34 13.09
C CYS A 138 0.29 -11.58 11.93
N VAL A 139 0.17 -12.20 10.76
CA VAL A 139 -0.40 -11.56 9.56
C VAL A 139 -1.72 -12.21 9.18
N GLY A 140 -2.78 -11.42 9.06
CA GLY A 140 -4.07 -11.78 8.47
C GLY A 140 -4.39 -10.92 7.25
N LEU A 141 -5.49 -11.23 6.54
CA LEU A 141 -5.93 -10.48 5.36
C LEU A 141 -7.25 -9.74 5.57
N VAL A 142 -7.25 -8.48 5.14
CA VAL A 142 -8.42 -7.60 5.08
C VAL A 142 -8.83 -7.42 3.63
N LYS A 143 -10.14 -7.55 3.36
CA LYS A 143 -10.76 -7.16 2.10
C LYS A 143 -11.37 -5.77 2.25
N MET A 144 -11.01 -4.86 1.36
CA MET A 144 -11.58 -3.53 1.26
C MET A 144 -12.96 -3.58 0.59
N ARG A 145 -13.88 -2.71 1.00
CA ARG A 145 -15.13 -2.53 0.26
C ARG A 145 -14.87 -1.70 -0.98
N ASN A 146 -15.63 -1.94 -2.04
CA ASN A 146 -15.47 -1.18 -3.28
C ASN A 146 -15.59 0.34 -3.07
N SER A 147 -16.48 0.81 -2.19
CA SER A 147 -16.60 2.23 -1.84
C SER A 147 -15.34 2.80 -1.20
N ASP A 148 -14.64 2.00 -0.39
CA ASP A 148 -13.40 2.41 0.28
C ASP A 148 -12.25 2.48 -0.73
N VAL A 149 -12.23 1.52 -1.68
CA VAL A 149 -11.27 1.49 -2.79
C VAL A 149 -11.46 2.71 -3.71
N GLU A 150 -12.69 3.00 -4.10
CA GLU A 150 -13.02 4.15 -4.96
C GLU A 150 -12.63 5.46 -4.29
N ARG A 151 -12.95 5.65 -3.01
CA ARG A 151 -12.54 6.84 -2.23
C ARG A 151 -11.02 7.00 -2.23
N ARG A 152 -10.30 5.92 -1.96
CA ARG A 152 -8.84 5.91 -1.87
C ARG A 152 -8.18 6.18 -3.23
N LEU A 153 -8.73 5.63 -4.31
CA LEU A 153 -8.26 5.91 -5.66
C LEU A 153 -8.45 7.39 -6.02
N SER A 154 -9.61 7.97 -5.68
CA SER A 154 -9.87 9.40 -5.91
C SER A 154 -8.86 10.30 -5.20
N MET A 155 -8.50 9.98 -3.95
CA MET A 155 -7.49 10.73 -3.19
C MET A 155 -6.13 10.72 -3.90
N MET A 156 -5.66 9.56 -4.36
CA MET A 156 -4.38 9.46 -5.08
C MET A 156 -4.37 10.23 -6.41
N MET A 157 -5.51 10.31 -7.10
CA MET A 157 -5.61 11.07 -8.35
C MET A 157 -5.63 12.58 -8.10
N SER A 158 -6.19 13.04 -6.96
CA SER A 158 -6.15 14.44 -6.55
C SER A 158 -4.72 14.88 -6.20
N GLU A 159 -4.00 14.10 -5.39
CA GLU A 159 -2.60 14.36 -4.99
C GLU A 159 -1.64 14.43 -6.20
N GLY A 160 -1.91 13.65 -7.25
CA GLY A 160 -1.14 13.70 -8.50
C GLY A 160 -1.40 14.95 -9.36
N SER A 161 -2.56 15.59 -9.21
CA SER A 161 -2.94 16.76 -10.02
C SER A 161 -2.37 18.09 -9.51
N GLU A 162 -2.13 18.19 -8.20
CA GLU A 162 -1.56 19.37 -7.54
C GLU A 162 -0.13 19.66 -8.04
N ASN A 163 0.62 18.58 -8.32
CA ASN A 163 1.98 18.64 -8.87
C ASN A 163 2.01 18.90 -10.39
N ALA A 164 0.89 18.79 -11.10
CA ALA A 164 0.80 19.08 -12.54
C ALA A 164 0.32 20.51 -12.83
N SER A 165 -0.28 21.19 -11.86
CA SER A 165 -0.78 22.56 -12.01
C SER A 165 0.24 23.68 -11.76
N SER A 166 1.47 23.38 -11.34
CA SER A 166 2.51 24.40 -11.08
C SER A 166 3.33 24.81 -12.32
N HIS A 167 3.07 24.23 -13.50
CA HIS A 167 3.76 24.56 -14.75
C HIS A 167 2.80 25.01 -15.87
N ARG A 168 1.92 25.97 -15.60
CA ARG A 168 1.36 26.85 -16.65
C ARG A 168 1.10 28.24 -16.09
N ALA A 169 2.16 29.03 -15.99
CA ALA A 169 2.07 30.48 -16.00
C ALA A 169 2.93 31.00 -17.17
N ASP A 170 2.40 32.06 -17.79
CA ASP A 170 3.04 32.98 -18.72
C ASP A 170 3.10 32.64 -20.22
N ALA A 171 2.11 33.15 -20.95
CA ALA A 171 2.36 34.02 -22.11
C ALA A 171 1.08 34.80 -22.46
N ASN A 172 1.10 36.09 -22.16
CA ASN A 172 0.15 37.11 -22.62
C ASN A 172 0.58 37.59 -24.01
N SER A 173 -0.35 37.76 -24.95
CA SER A 173 -0.17 38.61 -26.15
C SER A 173 -1.52 38.95 -26.75
N GLU A 174 -1.79 40.25 -26.80
CA GLU A 174 -2.89 40.94 -27.48
C GLU A 174 -2.75 40.82 -29.01
N ASP A 175 -3.85 40.81 -29.77
CA ASP A 175 -4.21 41.90 -30.70
C ASP A 175 -5.62 41.67 -31.32
N ALA A 176 -6.27 42.76 -31.67
CA ALA A 176 -7.69 42.94 -31.96
C ALA A 176 -8.12 42.61 -33.40
N ASP A 177 -9.42 42.34 -33.60
CA ASP A 177 -10.19 43.02 -34.67
C ASP A 177 -11.70 43.03 -34.37
N MET A 178 -12.34 44.14 -34.72
CA MET A 178 -13.70 44.57 -34.39
C MET A 178 -14.73 44.26 -35.49
N LYS A 179 -16.02 44.17 -35.08
CA LYS A 179 -17.29 44.64 -35.72
C LYS A 179 -18.39 43.57 -35.58
N GLU A 180 -19.68 43.81 -35.36
CA GLU A 180 -20.56 44.98 -35.24
C GLU A 180 -21.86 44.49 -34.54
N VAL A 181 -22.65 45.41 -33.98
CA VAL A 181 -23.99 45.30 -33.32
C VAL A 181 -24.90 46.35 -34.03
N PRO A 182 -26.27 46.44 -33.98
CA PRO A 182 -27.36 45.72 -33.25
C PRO A 182 -28.61 45.37 -34.12
N THR A 183 -29.61 44.65 -33.57
CA THR A 183 -30.97 45.21 -33.28
C THR A 183 -31.91 44.26 -32.54
N GLN A 184 -32.68 44.89 -31.65
CA GLN A 184 -33.67 44.42 -30.68
C GLN A 184 -34.85 43.66 -31.30
N HIS A 185 -35.55 42.80 -30.54
CA HIS A 185 -36.97 42.93 -30.14
C HIS A 185 -37.29 41.97 -28.97
N SER A 186 -37.94 42.46 -27.91
CA SER A 186 -38.63 41.65 -26.87
C SER A 186 -40.14 41.62 -27.20
N PRO A 187 -40.94 40.62 -26.75
CA PRO A 187 -41.46 40.68 -25.39
C PRO A 187 -41.66 39.33 -24.64
N THR A 188 -41.78 39.50 -23.32
CA THR A 188 -42.12 38.60 -22.20
C THR A 188 -43.31 37.65 -22.41
N VAL A 189 -43.21 36.38 -21.97
CA VAL A 189 -44.19 35.68 -21.08
C VAL A 189 -43.47 34.54 -20.31
N ARG A 190 -43.64 34.51 -18.98
CA ARG A 190 -43.27 33.42 -18.07
C ARG A 190 -44.36 32.35 -18.03
N SER A 191 -44.01 31.06 -18.09
CA SER A 191 -44.55 30.06 -17.15
C SER A 191 -43.63 28.82 -17.04
N VAL A 192 -43.12 28.66 -15.83
CA VAL A 192 -42.60 27.48 -15.09
C VAL A 192 -42.45 26.16 -15.85
N GLY A 193 -41.21 25.63 -15.81
CA GLY A 193 -40.69 24.54 -16.61
C GLY A 193 -41.07 23.11 -16.17
N THR A 194 -41.02 22.28 -17.20
CA THR A 194 -41.18 20.84 -17.29
C THR A 194 -39.86 20.08 -17.10
N ALA A 195 -40.02 18.82 -16.67
CA ALA A 195 -39.29 17.61 -17.08
C ALA A 195 -37.84 17.41 -16.61
N ASP A 196 -37.70 16.44 -15.71
CA ASP A 196 -36.93 15.20 -15.87
C ASP A 196 -35.67 15.21 -16.74
N GLY A 197 -34.55 14.83 -16.12
CA GLY A 197 -33.35 14.42 -16.84
C GLY A 197 -32.08 14.49 -16.00
N VAL A 198 -32.04 13.84 -14.84
CA VAL A 198 -30.78 13.65 -14.12
C VAL A 198 -29.91 12.69 -14.94
N ASN A 199 -28.82 13.23 -15.50
CA ASN A 199 -27.85 12.51 -16.31
C ASN A 199 -27.03 11.55 -15.42
N GLU A 200 -27.52 10.34 -15.26
CA GLU A 200 -26.95 9.28 -14.42
C GLU A 200 -26.00 8.38 -15.23
N ASN A 201 -25.02 8.96 -15.92
CA ASN A 201 -24.08 8.20 -16.75
C ASN A 201 -22.63 8.66 -16.53
N ASN A 202 -22.04 8.34 -15.36
CA ASN A 202 -20.57 8.15 -15.27
C ASN A 202 -20.00 7.50 -14.00
N ARG A 203 -20.78 6.77 -13.17
CA ARG A 203 -20.18 5.88 -12.16
C ARG A 203 -19.90 4.52 -12.77
N LYS A 204 -18.78 4.38 -13.48
CA LYS A 204 -18.22 3.05 -13.76
C LYS A 204 -17.71 2.49 -12.43
N SER A 205 -18.56 1.74 -11.71
CA SER A 205 -18.12 0.96 -10.56
C SER A 205 -16.90 0.15 -10.96
N VAL A 206 -15.83 0.23 -10.18
CA VAL A 206 -14.63 -0.58 -10.43
C VAL A 206 -14.98 -2.03 -10.13
N LYS A 207 -15.57 -2.72 -11.11
CA LYS A 207 -15.83 -4.16 -11.01
C LYS A 207 -14.46 -4.84 -10.97
N PRO A 208 -14.16 -5.66 -9.95
CA PRO A 208 -12.88 -6.31 -9.86
C PRO A 208 -12.74 -7.28 -11.03
N LYS A 209 -11.88 -6.96 -12.01
CA LYS A 209 -11.20 -8.02 -12.75
C LYS A 209 -10.41 -8.77 -11.69
N SER A 210 -10.78 -10.02 -11.38
CA SER A 210 -10.17 -10.90 -10.37
C SER A 210 -8.79 -10.40 -9.95
N SER A 211 -8.73 -9.55 -8.92
CA SER A 211 -7.49 -8.86 -8.56
C SER A 211 -6.68 -9.86 -7.74
N SER A 212 -6.07 -10.82 -8.45
CA SER A 212 -5.20 -11.80 -7.83
C SER A 212 -4.15 -11.04 -7.02
N ALA A 213 -3.96 -11.48 -5.78
CA ALA A 213 -3.18 -10.79 -4.78
C ALA A 213 -2.15 -11.75 -4.22
N ARG A 214 -0.95 -11.25 -3.96
CA ARG A 214 0.13 -12.00 -3.34
C ARG A 214 0.67 -11.25 -2.12
N LEU A 215 1.13 -12.01 -1.14
CA LEU A 215 1.94 -11.46 -0.06
C LEU A 215 3.32 -11.12 -0.61
N VAL A 216 3.83 -9.96 -0.22
CA VAL A 216 5.21 -9.56 -0.44
C VAL A 216 5.90 -9.54 0.91
N TYR A 217 7.07 -10.17 0.97
CA TYR A 217 7.97 -10.17 2.11
C TYR A 217 9.19 -9.34 1.71
N ARG A 218 9.47 -8.28 2.47
CA ARG A 218 10.65 -7.41 2.31
C ARG A 218 11.31 -7.27 3.67
N VAL A 219 12.62 -7.29 3.73
CA VAL A 219 13.37 -7.03 4.96
C VAL A 219 14.14 -5.73 4.80
N LEU A 220 14.02 -4.86 5.80
CA LEU A 220 14.86 -3.69 5.95
C LEU A 220 16.05 -4.05 6.83
N LEU A 221 17.25 -3.95 6.26
CA LEU A 221 18.53 -4.10 6.94
C LEU A 221 18.89 -2.74 7.54
N LEU A 222 19.00 -2.70 8.87
CA LEU A 222 19.11 -1.45 9.60
C LEU A 222 20.56 -1.24 10.01
N SER A 223 21.24 -0.32 9.33
CA SER A 223 22.56 0.15 9.74
C SER A 223 22.48 1.59 10.24
N PRO A 224 23.41 2.04 11.11
CA PRO A 224 23.41 3.42 11.59
C PRO A 224 23.54 4.48 10.49
N GLN A 225 23.99 4.10 9.29
CA GLN A 225 24.27 5.01 8.17
C GLN A 225 23.33 4.83 6.97
N LYS A 226 22.62 3.70 6.87
CA LYS A 226 21.82 3.37 5.68
C LYS A 226 20.71 2.37 5.98
N LEU A 227 19.59 2.57 5.29
CA LEU A 227 18.51 1.61 5.18
C LEU A 227 18.61 0.93 3.81
N GLU A 228 18.82 -0.38 3.83
CA GLU A 228 18.89 -1.22 2.64
C GLU A 228 17.79 -2.25 2.74
N GLY A 229 17.31 -2.79 1.62
CA GLY A 229 16.40 -3.91 1.74
C GLY A 229 16.62 -5.03 0.76
N VAL A 230 16.10 -6.18 1.19
CA VAL A 230 16.18 -7.50 0.58
C VAL A 230 14.85 -8.23 0.66
#